data_AF-A0A087YM62-F1
#
_entry.id   AF-A0A087YM62-F1
#
_cell.length_a   1.000
_cell.length_b   1.000
_cell.length_c   1.000
_cell.angle_alpha   90.00
_cell.angle_beta   90.00
_cell.angle_gamma   90.00
#
_symmetry.space_group_name_H-M   'P 1'
#
loop_
_entity.id
_entity.type
_entity.pdbx_description
1 polymer ?
#
loop_
_entity_poly.entity_id
_entity_poly.type
_entity_poly.pdbx_seq_one_letter_code
_entity_poly.pdbx_strand_id
1 'polypeptide(L)'
;MGNLVGSWRFKEPSTVEECDSTWGSDSESDEPTAEDDSGISDSVSPAESERAAGHSGDAALQLTDSPESAPRMKRSFYAARDLYKYRHSYPNFRKSRQPNEYRNLRFYMNKIPLVPDGIYIEEILSKWRGDYDKLEHNHTYIQWLFPLREQGLNFYAHELTQEEIKEFQSTREAKRRFLAAYSMMLDFYGVKLLDKSGNVARAPNWQERFQHLNESHHNYLRITRILKSLGELGYEAFKAPLVRLFLEESLCSGTLPNMQHSVLEYFVYTIRLPATRRRLLRFARKHYRPAHAFLWGPPSKKGACSGGGGGGGVGGGSSGIRAPAPTPEHHRRGEENTASSRINVSSHDAIMCQDLVGGGIKGFPDLGSYEAGLSGQLMLISGRRERSEFS
;
A
#
# COMPACT_ATOMS: atom_id res chain seq x y z
N MET A 1 -3.88 -49.25 -1.44
CA MET A 1 -3.44 -48.18 -0.51
C MET A 1 -3.57 -46.84 -1.22
N GLY A 2 -3.68 -45.73 -0.47
CA GLY A 2 -3.47 -44.38 -1.00
C GLY A 2 -4.66 -43.74 -1.74
N ASN A 3 -5.32 -42.78 -1.10
CA ASN A 3 -5.77 -41.53 -1.73
C ASN A 3 -6.21 -40.51 -0.65
N LEU A 4 -5.26 -40.09 0.21
CA LEU A 4 -5.45 -38.88 1.02
C LEU A 4 -5.21 -37.64 0.14
N VAL A 5 -6.15 -37.36 -0.76
CA VAL A 5 -6.28 -36.01 -1.32
C VAL A 5 -6.90 -35.14 -0.24
N GLY A 6 -6.05 -34.68 0.69
CA GLY A 6 -6.46 -33.80 1.77
C GLY A 6 -7.07 -32.53 1.18
N SER A 7 -8.38 -32.35 1.36
CA SER A 7 -9.05 -31.11 0.97
C SER A 7 -8.54 -30.00 1.86
N TRP A 8 -7.61 -29.19 1.33
CA TRP A 8 -7.13 -27.96 1.93
C TRP A 8 -8.28 -26.95 1.97
N ARG A 9 -9.19 -27.11 2.94
CA ARG A 9 -10.24 -26.13 3.20
C ARG A 9 -9.57 -24.80 3.50
N PHE A 10 -9.87 -23.78 2.70
CA PHE A 10 -9.38 -22.43 2.94
C PHE A 10 -9.96 -21.91 4.27
N LYS A 11 -9.17 -22.01 5.34
CA LYS A 11 -9.54 -21.46 6.66
C LYS A 11 -9.47 -19.93 6.55
N GLU A 12 -10.60 -19.24 6.63
CA GLU A 12 -10.55 -17.78 6.79
C GLU A 12 -9.82 -17.42 8.10
N PRO A 13 -8.95 -16.40 8.09
CA PRO A 13 -8.23 -15.99 9.28
C PRO A 13 -9.20 -15.42 10.33
N SER A 14 -8.91 -15.77 11.58
CA SER A 14 -9.70 -15.50 12.78
C SER A 14 -9.08 -14.46 13.72
N THR A 15 -7.81 -14.11 13.53
CA THR A 15 -7.11 -13.05 14.28
C THR A 15 -6.43 -12.02 13.36
N VAL A 16 -5.94 -10.91 13.93
CA VAL A 16 -5.14 -9.91 13.20
C VAL A 16 -3.81 -10.51 12.73
N GLU A 17 -3.22 -11.36 13.55
CA GLU A 17 -1.94 -12.04 13.31
C GLU A 17 -2.06 -13.07 12.17
N GLU A 18 -3.15 -13.84 12.11
CA GLU A 18 -3.45 -14.72 10.96
C GLU A 18 -3.70 -13.91 9.67
N CYS A 19 -4.11 -12.63 9.78
CA CYS A 19 -4.29 -11.75 8.63
C CYS A 19 -2.98 -11.08 8.16
N ASP A 20 -2.00 -10.86 9.05
CA ASP A 20 -0.83 -10.02 8.81
C ASP A 20 0.45 -10.81 8.49
N SER A 21 0.59 -11.21 7.23
CA SER A 21 1.78 -11.87 6.69
C SER A 21 3.04 -10.99 6.54
N THR A 22 3.10 -9.77 7.11
CA THR A 22 4.25 -8.84 6.93
C THR A 22 5.54 -9.35 7.56
N TRP A 23 5.42 -10.06 8.69
CA TRP A 23 6.52 -10.56 9.51
C TRP A 23 6.60 -12.10 9.52
N GLY A 24 5.83 -12.78 8.64
CA GLY A 24 5.62 -14.23 8.68
C GLY A 24 6.73 -15.11 8.10
N SER A 25 7.88 -14.55 7.71
CA SER A 25 9.05 -15.29 7.20
C SER A 25 10.32 -14.46 7.36
N ASP A 26 11.22 -14.92 8.23
CA ASP A 26 12.57 -14.37 8.37
C ASP A 26 13.46 -14.96 7.27
N SER A 27 13.82 -14.15 6.27
CA SER A 27 14.83 -14.50 5.26
C SER A 27 15.61 -13.29 4.72
N GLU A 28 15.33 -12.08 5.23
CA GLU A 28 16.06 -10.85 4.89
C GLU A 28 16.37 -10.10 6.20
N SER A 29 17.56 -10.36 6.73
CA SER A 29 18.14 -9.64 7.88
C SER A 29 18.63 -8.24 7.48
N ASP A 30 17.73 -7.46 6.88
CA ASP A 30 17.91 -6.02 6.61
C ASP A 30 17.85 -5.22 7.92
N GLU A 31 18.86 -5.38 8.79
CA GLU A 31 19.26 -4.29 9.67
C GLU A 31 20.14 -3.33 8.85
N PRO A 32 19.99 -2.00 8.99
CA PRO A 32 20.86 -1.07 8.30
C PRO A 32 22.30 -1.23 8.82
N THR A 33 23.26 -1.38 7.91
CA THR A 33 24.68 -1.28 8.24
C THR A 33 24.92 0.09 8.88
N ALA A 34 25.36 0.10 10.13
CA ALA A 34 25.89 1.31 10.74
C ALA A 34 27.17 1.70 9.99
N GLU A 35 27.15 2.87 9.36
CA GLU A 35 28.38 3.48 8.89
C GLU A 35 29.18 3.95 10.11
N ASP A 36 30.48 3.67 10.09
CA ASP A 36 31.44 4.01 11.13
C ASP A 36 31.65 5.52 11.16
N ASP A 37 31.32 6.16 12.29
CA ASP A 37 31.89 7.46 12.63
C ASP A 37 32.44 7.44 14.06
N SER A 38 33.61 8.04 14.17
CA SER A 38 34.48 8.05 15.33
C SER A 38 33.85 8.75 16.53
N GLY A 39 33.87 8.08 17.69
CA GLY A 39 33.35 8.63 18.93
C GLY A 39 34.32 9.59 19.60
N ILE A 40 33.76 10.55 20.36
CA ILE A 40 34.41 11.18 21.51
C ILE A 40 33.48 10.99 22.72
N SER A 41 34.05 10.51 23.82
CA SER A 41 33.38 10.47 25.12
C SER A 41 33.59 11.80 25.82
N ASP A 42 32.55 12.32 26.48
CA ASP A 42 32.78 12.91 27.80
C ASP A 42 31.57 12.77 28.72
N SER A 43 31.84 12.61 30.02
CA SER A 43 30.83 12.38 31.06
C SER A 43 30.90 13.48 32.10
N VAL A 44 29.85 14.27 32.26
CA VAL A 44 29.80 15.34 33.28
C VAL A 44 28.47 15.36 34.01
N SER A 45 28.51 15.10 35.32
CA SER A 45 27.37 15.24 36.22
C SER A 45 27.21 16.70 36.68
N PRO A 46 26.00 17.25 36.79
CA PRO A 46 25.74 18.45 37.57
C PRO A 46 25.85 18.13 39.07
N ALA A 47 26.52 18.99 39.83
CA ALA A 47 26.59 18.92 41.29
C ALA A 47 25.42 19.66 41.97
N GLU A 48 25.33 19.51 43.29
CA GLU A 48 24.23 19.99 44.13
C GLU A 48 24.22 21.53 44.33
N SER A 49 23.06 22.07 44.72
CA SER A 49 22.95 23.42 45.29
C SER A 49 21.78 23.50 46.28
N GLU A 50 22.08 23.45 47.57
CA GLU A 50 21.09 23.66 48.63
C GLU A 50 20.81 25.16 48.88
N ARG A 51 19.53 25.49 49.15
CA ARG A 51 19.01 26.50 50.11
C ARG A 51 17.54 26.83 49.79
N ALA A 52 16.63 27.10 50.74
CA ALA A 52 16.56 26.75 52.17
C ALA A 52 15.12 27.01 52.71
N ALA A 53 14.66 26.16 53.64
CA ALA A 53 13.63 26.36 54.68
C ALA A 53 12.31 27.14 54.40
N GLY A 54 11.15 26.52 54.73
CA GLY A 54 9.85 27.20 54.78
C GLY A 54 8.65 26.31 55.19
N HIS A 55 8.37 26.24 56.50
CA HIS A 55 7.21 25.62 57.20
C HIS A 55 5.82 25.94 56.59
N SER A 56 4.70 25.21 56.83
CA SER A 56 4.40 23.89 57.45
C SER A 56 2.86 23.65 57.41
N GLY A 57 2.37 22.40 57.46
CA GLY A 57 0.96 22.11 57.81
C GLY A 57 0.40 20.78 57.30
N ASP A 58 -0.30 20.04 58.17
CA ASP A 58 -0.86 18.71 57.90
C ASP A 58 -2.08 18.69 56.95
N ALA A 59 -2.20 17.64 56.14
CA ALA A 59 -3.28 16.64 56.24
C ALA A 59 -3.11 15.53 55.19
N ALA A 60 -2.99 14.27 55.62
CA ALA A 60 -2.87 13.13 54.71
C ALA A 60 -4.25 12.52 54.36
N LEU A 61 -4.59 12.48 53.07
CA LEU A 61 -5.59 11.58 52.52
C LEU A 61 -4.95 10.79 51.36
N GLN A 62 -4.80 9.48 51.55
CA GLN A 62 -4.21 8.59 50.56
C GLN A 62 -5.25 8.24 49.47
N LEU A 63 -5.28 9.04 48.40
CA LEU A 63 -5.89 8.59 47.15
C LEU A 63 -4.88 7.71 46.41
N THR A 64 -5.05 6.39 46.54
CA THR A 64 -4.28 5.40 45.77
C THR A 64 -4.81 5.32 44.34
N ASP A 65 -4.65 6.38 43.56
CA ASP A 65 -4.88 6.39 42.12
C ASP A 65 -3.81 5.53 41.43
N SER A 66 -4.03 4.21 41.50
CA SER A 66 -3.45 3.28 40.53
C SER A 66 -3.93 3.73 39.15
N PRO A 67 -3.04 4.13 38.23
CA PRO A 67 -3.45 4.72 36.97
C PRO A 67 -4.22 3.67 36.16
N GLU A 68 -5.53 3.83 36.06
CA GLU A 68 -6.37 3.00 35.20
C GLU A 68 -5.75 2.99 33.80
N SER A 69 -5.28 1.81 33.37
CA SER A 69 -4.42 1.74 32.20
C SER A 69 -5.25 2.08 30.96
N ALA A 70 -5.13 3.32 30.50
CA ALA A 70 -5.91 3.87 29.38
C ALA A 70 -6.00 2.84 28.26
N PRO A 71 -7.22 2.55 27.75
CA PRO A 71 -7.51 1.33 27.02
C PRO A 71 -6.58 1.20 25.80
N ARG A 72 -5.57 0.31 25.93
CA ARG A 72 -4.52 0.14 24.93
C ARG A 72 -5.17 -0.12 23.58
N MET A 73 -4.98 0.81 22.64
CA MET A 73 -5.56 0.70 21.31
C MET A 73 -5.11 -0.62 20.67
N LYS A 74 -6.07 -1.36 20.12
CA LYS A 74 -5.85 -2.65 19.47
C LYS A 74 -6.05 -2.48 17.97
N ARG A 75 -5.33 -3.29 17.19
CA ARG A 75 -5.54 -3.36 15.75
C ARG A 75 -6.93 -3.90 15.41
N SER A 76 -7.51 -3.36 14.34
CA SER A 76 -8.83 -3.69 13.85
C SER A 76 -8.80 -5.00 13.07
N PHE A 77 -9.39 -6.05 13.64
CA PHE A 77 -9.60 -7.31 12.93
C PHE A 77 -10.36 -7.14 11.61
N TYR A 78 -11.31 -6.20 11.55
CA TYR A 78 -12.03 -5.88 10.31
C TYR A 78 -11.11 -5.33 9.22
N ALA A 79 -10.21 -4.40 9.55
CA ALA A 79 -9.22 -3.85 8.61
C ALA A 79 -8.21 -4.91 8.16
N ALA A 80 -7.68 -5.67 9.12
CA ALA A 80 -6.72 -6.74 8.85
C ALA A 80 -7.32 -7.82 7.93
N ARG A 81 -8.57 -8.23 8.17
CA ARG A 81 -9.31 -9.24 7.40
C ARG A 81 -9.71 -8.76 6.01
N ASP A 82 -10.18 -7.51 5.85
CA ASP A 82 -10.45 -6.92 4.53
C ASP A 82 -9.19 -6.96 3.65
N LEU A 83 -8.11 -6.40 4.17
CA LEU A 83 -6.88 -6.27 3.40
C LEU A 83 -6.15 -7.61 3.25
N TYR A 84 -6.40 -8.60 4.12
CA TYR A 84 -6.05 -10.00 3.86
C TYR A 84 -6.78 -10.54 2.63
N LYS A 85 -8.11 -10.38 2.52
CA LYS A 85 -8.89 -10.88 1.37
C LYS A 85 -8.46 -10.22 0.06
N TYR A 86 -8.14 -8.92 0.12
CA TYR A 86 -7.51 -8.19 -0.99
C TYR A 86 -6.14 -8.75 -1.39
N ARG A 87 -5.21 -8.93 -0.43
CA ARG A 87 -3.85 -9.43 -0.70
C ARG A 87 -3.86 -10.85 -1.28
N HIS A 88 -4.84 -11.67 -0.90
CA HIS A 88 -5.03 -13.04 -1.42
C HIS A 88 -5.99 -13.12 -2.62
N SER A 89 -6.18 -12.02 -3.35
CA SER A 89 -6.95 -11.99 -4.62
C SER A 89 -8.39 -12.52 -4.52
N TYR A 90 -9.06 -12.28 -3.39
CA TYR A 90 -10.48 -12.59 -3.18
C TYR A 90 -10.83 -14.07 -3.52
N PRO A 91 -10.45 -15.05 -2.67
CA PRO A 91 -10.55 -16.48 -2.96
C PRO A 91 -11.99 -17.01 -3.17
N ASN A 92 -13.01 -16.18 -2.93
CA ASN A 92 -14.41 -16.49 -3.22
C ASN A 92 -14.66 -16.43 -4.73
N PHE A 93 -14.58 -17.60 -5.40
CA PHE A 93 -14.83 -17.72 -6.83
C PHE A 93 -16.18 -17.13 -7.25
N ARG A 94 -16.14 -16.27 -8.27
CA ARG A 94 -17.32 -15.72 -8.94
C ARG A 94 -17.43 -16.33 -10.33
N LYS A 95 -18.66 -16.54 -10.80
CA LYS A 95 -18.90 -17.05 -12.16
C LYS A 95 -18.22 -16.14 -13.18
N SER A 96 -17.52 -16.74 -14.14
CA SER A 96 -17.02 -16.02 -15.32
C SER A 96 -18.17 -15.36 -16.07
N ARG A 97 -17.89 -14.20 -16.67
CA ARG A 97 -18.85 -13.36 -17.41
C ARG A 97 -18.39 -13.24 -18.87
N GLN A 98 -19.33 -12.99 -19.77
CA GLN A 98 -19.03 -12.69 -21.17
C GLN A 98 -18.52 -11.24 -21.34
N PRO A 99 -17.70 -10.92 -22.36
CA PRO A 99 -17.11 -9.57 -22.50
C PRO A 99 -18.12 -8.42 -22.67
N ASN A 100 -19.35 -8.71 -23.09
CA ASN A 100 -20.44 -7.73 -23.14
C ASN A 100 -21.01 -7.38 -21.74
N GLU A 101 -20.79 -8.22 -20.72
CA GLU A 101 -21.15 -8.00 -19.32
C GLU A 101 -20.08 -7.25 -18.51
N TYR A 102 -18.89 -7.00 -19.08
CA TYR A 102 -17.80 -6.27 -18.42
C TYR A 102 -18.15 -4.78 -18.26
N ARG A 103 -19.00 -4.45 -17.28
CA ARG A 103 -19.55 -3.10 -17.08
C ARG A 103 -18.47 -2.08 -16.74
N ASN A 104 -17.45 -2.45 -15.97
CA ASN A 104 -16.36 -1.54 -15.61
C ASN A 104 -15.52 -1.23 -16.84
N LEU A 105 -15.16 -2.24 -17.64
CA LEU A 105 -14.46 -2.02 -18.91
C LEU A 105 -15.31 -1.23 -19.92
N ARG A 106 -16.62 -1.50 -20.02
CA ARG A 106 -17.53 -0.77 -20.90
C ARG A 106 -17.67 0.71 -20.51
N PHE A 107 -17.73 1.01 -19.21
CA PHE A 107 -17.67 2.38 -18.69
C PHE A 107 -16.32 3.02 -19.05
N TYR A 108 -15.21 2.33 -18.80
CA TYR A 108 -13.86 2.80 -19.16
C TYR A 108 -13.61 2.97 -20.67
N MET A 109 -14.39 2.29 -21.51
CA MET A 109 -14.42 2.45 -22.96
C MET A 109 -15.45 3.49 -23.46
N ASN A 110 -16.05 4.26 -22.54
CA ASN A 110 -17.09 5.26 -22.80
C ASN A 110 -18.36 4.69 -23.48
N LYS A 111 -18.60 3.37 -23.36
CA LYS A 111 -19.73 2.65 -24.00
C LYS A 111 -20.98 2.56 -23.13
N ILE A 112 -20.89 2.90 -21.84
CA ILE A 112 -22.02 3.09 -20.92
C ILE A 112 -21.68 4.24 -19.96
N PRO A 113 -22.67 4.98 -19.46
CA PRO A 113 -22.48 5.91 -18.36
C PRO A 113 -22.35 5.18 -17.01
N LEU A 114 -21.92 5.92 -15.99
CA LEU A 114 -22.09 5.52 -14.60
C LEU A 114 -23.58 5.58 -14.22
N VAL A 115 -23.97 4.75 -13.25
CA VAL A 115 -25.36 4.63 -12.77
C VAL A 115 -25.37 4.89 -11.26
N PRO A 116 -26.34 5.66 -10.72
CA PRO A 116 -27.56 6.15 -11.38
C PRO A 116 -27.39 7.40 -12.27
N ASP A 117 -26.37 8.22 -12.05
CA ASP A 117 -26.34 9.63 -12.49
C ASP A 117 -26.33 9.86 -14.03
N GLY A 118 -26.06 8.83 -14.84
CA GLY A 118 -26.09 8.93 -16.31
C GLY A 118 -24.84 9.56 -16.94
N ILE A 119 -23.78 9.78 -16.16
CA ILE A 119 -22.59 10.55 -16.56
C ILE A 119 -21.51 9.63 -17.14
N TYR A 120 -20.94 10.04 -18.28
CA TYR A 120 -19.90 9.30 -19.00
C TYR A 120 -18.49 9.56 -18.44
N ILE A 121 -17.56 8.60 -18.58
CA ILE A 121 -16.20 8.75 -18.03
C ILE A 121 -15.45 9.94 -18.65
N GLU A 122 -15.67 10.24 -19.94
CA GLU A 122 -15.04 11.39 -20.58
C GLU A 122 -15.57 12.73 -20.05
N GLU A 123 -16.84 12.79 -19.63
CA GLU A 123 -17.38 13.98 -18.97
C GLU A 123 -16.79 14.20 -17.58
N ILE A 124 -16.59 13.13 -16.81
CA ILE A 124 -15.87 13.21 -15.52
C ILE A 124 -14.46 13.75 -15.75
N LEU A 125 -13.69 13.10 -16.62
CA LEU A 125 -12.28 13.41 -16.84
C LEU A 125 -12.01 14.77 -17.49
N SER A 126 -13.00 15.36 -18.18
CA SER A 126 -12.88 16.68 -18.81
C SER A 126 -13.49 17.80 -17.97
N LYS A 127 -14.67 17.62 -17.37
CA LYS A 127 -15.41 18.69 -16.68
C LYS A 127 -15.25 18.72 -15.16
N TRP A 128 -14.70 17.68 -14.53
CA TRP A 128 -14.60 17.60 -13.06
C TRP A 128 -13.17 17.82 -12.53
N ARG A 129 -12.16 17.95 -13.41
CA ARG A 129 -10.80 18.30 -13.00
C ARG A 129 -10.79 19.74 -12.49
N GLY A 130 -10.38 19.93 -11.22
CA GLY A 130 -10.43 21.22 -10.53
C GLY A 130 -11.79 21.54 -9.87
N ASP A 131 -12.84 20.76 -10.17
CA ASP A 131 -14.17 20.89 -9.55
C ASP A 131 -14.21 20.06 -8.26
N TYR A 132 -13.54 20.57 -7.22
CA TYR A 132 -13.35 19.85 -5.97
C TYR A 132 -14.65 19.66 -5.19
N ASP A 133 -15.59 20.61 -5.25
CA ASP A 133 -16.89 20.48 -4.58
C ASP A 133 -17.69 19.30 -5.14
N LYS A 134 -17.69 19.12 -6.47
CA LYS A 134 -18.39 18.00 -7.12
C LYS A 134 -17.70 16.66 -6.89
N LEU A 135 -16.36 16.64 -6.83
CA LEU A 135 -15.59 15.46 -6.44
C LEU A 135 -15.81 15.09 -4.97
N GLU A 136 -16.10 16.05 -4.10
CA GLU A 136 -16.39 15.79 -2.69
C GLU A 136 -17.81 15.29 -2.47
N HIS A 137 -18.82 16.02 -2.97
CA HIS A 137 -20.23 15.74 -2.68
C HIS A 137 -20.82 14.55 -3.47
N ASN A 138 -20.29 14.23 -4.66
CA ASN A 138 -20.73 13.02 -5.36
C ASN A 138 -20.03 11.76 -4.80
N HIS A 139 -20.81 10.78 -4.36
CA HIS A 139 -20.28 9.51 -3.84
C HIS A 139 -20.44 8.33 -4.81
N THR A 140 -21.16 8.48 -5.92
CA THR A 140 -21.47 7.39 -6.86
C THR A 140 -20.26 7.05 -7.74
N TYR A 141 -19.52 8.07 -8.19
CA TYR A 141 -18.46 7.96 -9.20
C TYR A 141 -17.26 7.13 -8.75
N ILE A 142 -16.89 7.21 -7.45
CA ILE A 142 -15.63 6.65 -6.96
C ILE A 142 -15.57 5.13 -7.12
N GLN A 143 -16.74 4.46 -7.09
CA GLN A 143 -16.83 3.02 -7.30
C GLN A 143 -16.67 2.60 -8.75
N TRP A 144 -17.04 3.47 -9.69
CA TRP A 144 -16.89 3.29 -11.14
C TRP A 144 -15.48 3.65 -11.63
N LEU A 145 -14.87 4.71 -11.09
CA LEU A 145 -13.47 5.06 -11.41
C LEU A 145 -12.45 4.10 -10.79
N PHE A 146 -12.73 3.57 -9.59
CA PHE A 146 -11.83 2.66 -8.90
C PHE A 146 -12.57 1.36 -8.58
N PRO A 147 -12.83 0.52 -9.59
CA PRO A 147 -13.54 -0.74 -9.42
C PRO A 147 -12.68 -1.77 -8.66
N LEU A 148 -13.35 -2.71 -7.99
CA LEU A 148 -12.74 -3.75 -7.16
C LEU A 148 -13.50 -5.07 -7.34
N ARG A 149 -12.94 -6.19 -6.86
CA ARG A 149 -13.64 -7.49 -6.72
C ARG A 149 -14.56 -7.58 -5.48
N GLU A 150 -14.86 -6.44 -4.85
CA GLU A 150 -15.73 -6.32 -3.66
C GLU A 150 -16.81 -5.26 -3.84
N GLN A 151 -18.03 -5.59 -3.39
CA GLN A 151 -19.20 -4.73 -3.49
C GLN A 151 -19.07 -3.54 -2.54
N GLY A 152 -19.11 -2.33 -3.10
CA GLY A 152 -19.29 -1.10 -2.34
C GLY A 152 -20.76 -0.66 -2.30
N LEU A 153 -21.01 0.47 -1.64
CA LEU A 153 -22.36 1.01 -1.37
C LEU A 153 -23.21 1.25 -2.63
N ASN A 154 -22.61 1.72 -3.73
CA ASN A 154 -23.27 1.78 -5.04
C ASN A 154 -23.43 0.37 -5.63
N PHE A 155 -24.61 -0.21 -5.50
CA PHE A 155 -25.00 -1.52 -6.06
C PHE A 155 -24.94 -1.60 -7.60
N TYR A 156 -24.98 -0.47 -8.31
CA TYR A 156 -24.88 -0.46 -9.77
C TYR A 156 -23.44 -0.63 -10.27
N ALA A 157 -22.44 -0.22 -9.48
CA ALA A 157 -21.03 -0.45 -9.78
C ALA A 157 -20.69 -1.93 -9.54
N HIS A 158 -20.54 -2.70 -10.61
CA HIS A 158 -20.37 -4.15 -10.55
C HIS A 158 -18.95 -4.53 -10.12
N GLU A 159 -18.86 -5.56 -9.30
CA GLU A 159 -17.57 -6.15 -8.92
C GLU A 159 -16.82 -6.70 -10.13
N LEU A 160 -15.51 -6.43 -10.21
CA LEU A 160 -14.62 -6.96 -11.24
C LEU A 160 -14.63 -8.49 -11.27
N THR A 161 -14.32 -9.08 -12.44
CA THR A 161 -13.88 -10.48 -12.54
C THR A 161 -12.41 -10.55 -12.91
N GLN A 162 -11.78 -11.73 -12.80
CA GLN A 162 -10.37 -11.89 -13.14
C GLN A 162 -10.11 -11.76 -14.65
N GLU A 163 -11.14 -12.02 -15.45
CA GLU A 163 -11.19 -11.89 -16.91
C GLU A 163 -11.39 -10.41 -17.32
N GLU A 164 -12.33 -9.70 -16.67
CA GLU A 164 -12.50 -8.25 -16.86
C GLU A 164 -11.21 -7.49 -16.51
N ILE A 165 -10.50 -7.88 -15.44
CA ILE A 165 -9.18 -7.33 -15.09
C ILE A 165 -8.14 -7.58 -16.20
N LYS A 166 -8.07 -8.79 -16.76
CA LYS A 166 -7.14 -9.11 -17.85
C LYS A 166 -7.41 -8.27 -19.09
N GLU A 167 -8.68 -8.12 -19.47
CA GLU A 167 -9.06 -7.33 -20.65
C GLU A 167 -8.94 -5.82 -20.42
N PHE A 168 -9.11 -5.35 -19.19
CA PHE A 168 -8.71 -3.98 -18.81
C PHE A 168 -7.20 -3.79 -18.97
N GLN A 169 -6.41 -4.78 -18.59
CA GLN A 169 -4.95 -4.76 -18.69
C GLN A 169 -4.43 -5.00 -20.13
N SER A 170 -5.25 -5.48 -21.07
CA SER A 170 -4.94 -5.46 -22.51
C SER A 170 -5.31 -4.11 -23.16
N THR A 171 -6.41 -3.48 -22.69
CA THR A 171 -7.02 -2.31 -23.33
C THR A 171 -6.27 -0.99 -23.04
N ARG A 172 -5.49 -0.50 -24.03
CA ARG A 172 -4.74 0.77 -23.99
C ARG A 172 -5.58 1.97 -23.51
N GLU A 173 -6.82 2.07 -23.99
CA GLU A 173 -7.66 3.24 -23.75
C GLU A 173 -8.28 3.24 -22.34
N ALA A 174 -8.62 2.07 -21.80
CA ALA A 174 -9.04 1.92 -20.40
C ALA A 174 -7.90 2.34 -19.44
N LYS A 175 -6.66 1.89 -19.70
CA LYS A 175 -5.46 2.34 -18.97
C LYS A 175 -5.26 3.86 -19.03
N ARG A 176 -5.44 4.48 -20.21
CA ARG A 176 -5.31 5.94 -20.40
C ARG A 176 -6.30 6.69 -19.51
N ARG A 177 -7.58 6.32 -19.57
CA ARG A 177 -8.63 6.95 -18.74
C ARG A 177 -8.45 6.63 -17.25
N PHE A 178 -7.87 5.48 -16.88
CA PHE A 178 -7.61 5.12 -15.48
C PHE A 178 -6.50 5.97 -14.86
N LEU A 179 -5.40 6.18 -15.58
CA LEU A 179 -4.34 7.09 -15.15
C LEU A 179 -4.81 8.55 -15.07
N ALA A 180 -5.70 8.98 -15.98
CA ALA A 180 -6.34 10.30 -15.90
C ALA A 180 -7.23 10.44 -14.66
N ALA A 181 -8.03 9.41 -14.33
CA ALA A 181 -8.84 9.36 -13.12
C ALA A 181 -7.99 9.40 -11.85
N TYR A 182 -6.89 8.64 -11.81
CA TYR A 182 -5.94 8.64 -10.69
C TYR A 182 -5.29 10.03 -10.52
N SER A 183 -4.80 10.64 -11.60
CA SER A 183 -4.25 12.00 -11.56
C SER A 183 -5.26 13.04 -11.08
N MET A 184 -6.53 12.94 -11.48
CA MET A 184 -7.60 13.83 -11.04
C MET A 184 -7.90 13.67 -9.54
N MET A 185 -7.92 12.44 -9.02
CA MET A 185 -8.12 12.21 -7.58
C MET A 185 -6.92 12.65 -6.74
N LEU A 186 -5.68 12.46 -7.22
CA LEU A 186 -4.49 12.98 -6.54
C LEU A 186 -4.55 14.51 -6.42
N ASP A 187 -4.91 15.21 -7.49
CA ASP A 187 -5.01 16.67 -7.55
C ASP A 187 -6.03 17.22 -6.52
N PHE A 188 -7.20 16.57 -6.43
CA PHE A 188 -8.23 16.81 -5.41
C PHE A 188 -7.75 16.55 -3.97
N TYR A 189 -6.78 15.65 -3.79
CA TYR A 189 -6.12 15.36 -2.51
C TYR A 189 -4.88 16.24 -2.22
N GLY A 190 -4.53 17.20 -3.08
CA GLY A 190 -3.33 18.04 -2.90
C GLY A 190 -2.01 17.35 -3.29
N VAL A 191 -2.08 16.31 -4.13
CA VAL A 191 -0.95 15.48 -4.55
C VAL A 191 -0.84 15.52 -6.09
N LYS A 192 0.38 15.52 -6.63
CA LYS A 192 0.63 15.39 -8.07
C LYS A 192 1.39 14.12 -8.41
N LEU A 193 1.01 13.48 -9.50
CA LEU A 193 1.77 12.40 -10.14
C LEU A 193 2.95 13.01 -10.90
N LEU A 194 4.16 12.50 -10.68
CA LEU A 194 5.39 13.00 -11.30
C LEU A 194 5.75 12.23 -12.56
N ASP A 195 5.54 10.90 -12.57
CA ASP A 195 6.04 10.02 -13.64
C ASP A 195 5.17 8.77 -13.88
N LYS A 196 5.65 7.92 -14.80
CA LYS A 196 5.03 6.64 -15.16
C LYS A 196 5.39 5.49 -14.21
N SER A 197 6.30 5.71 -13.27
CA SER A 197 6.68 4.75 -12.21
C SER A 197 5.71 4.82 -11.02
N GLY A 198 4.99 5.94 -10.90
CA GLY A 198 4.01 6.19 -9.84
C GLY A 198 4.52 7.10 -8.73
N ASN A 199 5.64 7.80 -8.93
CA ASN A 199 6.16 8.74 -7.94
C ASN A 199 5.24 9.96 -7.80
N VAL A 200 5.11 10.47 -6.57
CA VAL A 200 4.21 11.59 -6.24
C VAL A 200 4.92 12.63 -5.37
N ALA A 201 4.38 13.85 -5.37
CA ALA A 201 4.74 14.92 -4.42
C ALA A 201 3.51 15.78 -4.12
N ARG A 202 3.64 16.74 -3.19
CA ARG A 202 2.64 17.81 -2.99
C ARG A 202 2.34 18.55 -4.30
N ALA A 203 1.06 18.77 -4.60
CA ALA A 203 0.61 19.64 -5.69
C ALA A 203 0.62 21.13 -5.24
N PRO A 204 0.50 22.12 -6.14
CA PRO A 204 0.58 23.54 -5.77
C PRO A 204 -0.52 24.01 -4.78
N ASN A 205 -1.63 23.29 -4.72
CA ASN A 205 -2.81 23.53 -3.87
C ASN A 205 -2.76 22.77 -2.51
N TRP A 206 -1.64 22.14 -2.16
CA TRP A 206 -1.61 21.11 -1.10
C TRP A 206 -2.11 21.59 0.27
N GLN A 207 -1.90 22.85 0.66
CA GLN A 207 -2.28 23.37 1.98
C GLN A 207 -3.79 23.23 2.22
N GLU A 208 -4.59 23.76 1.30
CA GLU A 208 -6.06 23.72 1.33
C GLU A 208 -6.57 22.27 1.28
N ARG A 209 -6.04 21.48 0.33
CA ARG A 209 -6.51 20.10 0.13
C ARG A 209 -6.11 19.17 1.28
N PHE A 210 -4.99 19.42 1.96
CA PHE A 210 -4.59 18.67 3.15
C PHE A 210 -5.41 19.08 4.38
N GLN A 211 -5.75 20.38 4.54
CA GLN A 211 -6.71 20.79 5.56
C GLN A 211 -8.06 20.06 5.37
N HIS A 212 -8.65 20.16 4.17
CA HIS A 212 -9.88 19.45 3.79
C HIS A 212 -9.77 17.93 4.03
N LEU A 213 -8.61 17.31 3.77
CA LEU A 213 -8.38 15.89 4.08
C LEU A 213 -8.31 15.56 5.58
N ASN A 214 -7.96 16.50 6.47
CA ASN A 214 -8.05 16.27 7.91
C ASN A 214 -9.50 16.29 8.41
N GLU A 215 -10.38 17.02 7.73
CA GLU A 215 -11.78 17.24 8.11
C GLU A 215 -12.68 16.14 7.49
N SER A 216 -12.50 15.82 6.21
CA SER A 216 -13.35 14.89 5.45
C SER A 216 -12.88 13.42 5.48
N HIS A 217 -13.04 12.76 6.63
CA HIS A 217 -12.57 11.37 6.87
C HIS A 217 -13.05 10.31 5.86
N HIS A 218 -14.20 10.46 5.18
CA HIS A 218 -14.66 9.51 4.16
C HIS A 218 -13.70 9.44 2.96
N ASN A 219 -12.89 10.47 2.72
CA ASN A 219 -11.83 10.44 1.73
C ASN A 219 -10.75 9.41 2.05
N TYR A 220 -10.55 8.99 3.31
CA TYR A 220 -9.63 7.89 3.64
C TYR A 220 -10.16 6.53 3.13
N LEU A 221 -11.48 6.36 3.07
CA LEU A 221 -12.12 5.20 2.44
C LEU A 221 -11.99 5.28 0.91
N ARG A 222 -12.16 6.47 0.31
CA ARG A 222 -11.89 6.69 -1.12
C ARG A 222 -10.42 6.36 -1.47
N ILE A 223 -9.45 6.85 -0.69
CA ILE A 223 -8.01 6.55 -0.86
C ILE A 223 -7.73 5.05 -0.72
N THR A 224 -8.32 4.38 0.28
CA THR A 224 -8.18 2.93 0.45
C THR A 224 -8.68 2.17 -0.79
N ARG A 225 -9.83 2.60 -1.35
CA ARG A 225 -10.39 2.01 -2.58
C ARG A 225 -9.50 2.26 -3.80
N ILE A 226 -8.94 3.46 -3.95
CA ILE A 226 -7.96 3.79 -5.01
C ILE A 226 -6.72 2.90 -4.90
N LEU A 227 -6.11 2.80 -3.70
CA LEU A 227 -4.93 1.95 -3.45
C LEU A 227 -5.20 0.47 -3.74
N LYS A 228 -6.38 -0.04 -3.38
CA LYS A 228 -6.79 -1.41 -3.74
C LYS A 228 -6.91 -1.53 -5.27
N SER A 229 -7.60 -0.62 -5.93
CA SER A 229 -7.90 -0.66 -7.37
C SER A 229 -6.65 -0.52 -8.25
N LEU A 230 -5.69 0.34 -7.87
CA LEU A 230 -4.36 0.42 -8.49
C LEU A 230 -3.72 -0.97 -8.60
N GLY A 231 -3.69 -1.74 -7.50
CA GLY A 231 -3.11 -3.08 -7.51
C GLY A 231 -3.95 -4.13 -8.24
N GLU A 232 -5.27 -3.96 -8.38
CA GLU A 232 -6.11 -4.85 -9.19
C GLU A 232 -5.86 -4.63 -10.70
N LEU A 233 -5.64 -3.38 -11.10
CA LEU A 233 -5.54 -2.99 -12.52
C LEU A 233 -4.07 -2.88 -13.02
N GLY A 234 -3.12 -3.41 -12.26
CA GLY A 234 -1.71 -3.60 -12.68
C GLY A 234 -0.72 -2.53 -12.21
N TYR A 235 -1.15 -1.56 -11.41
CA TYR A 235 -0.37 -0.40 -10.95
C TYR A 235 0.12 -0.56 -9.50
N GLU A 236 0.57 -1.76 -9.10
CA GLU A 236 1.00 -2.03 -7.71
C GLU A 236 2.15 -1.11 -7.25
N ALA A 237 3.05 -0.74 -8.16
CA ALA A 237 4.17 0.17 -7.90
C ALA A 237 3.71 1.57 -7.44
N PHE A 238 2.58 2.07 -7.96
CA PHE A 238 2.09 3.43 -7.71
C PHE A 238 1.62 3.64 -6.27
N LYS A 239 1.34 2.55 -5.55
CA LYS A 239 0.83 2.58 -4.17
C LYS A 239 1.92 2.96 -3.18
N ALA A 240 3.14 2.46 -3.35
CA ALA A 240 4.21 2.66 -2.36
C ALA A 240 4.65 4.13 -2.22
N PRO A 241 4.85 4.91 -3.29
CA PRO A 241 5.14 6.35 -3.18
C PRO A 241 3.98 7.15 -2.54
N LEU A 242 2.73 6.84 -2.88
CA LEU A 242 1.57 7.53 -2.29
C LEU A 242 1.43 7.26 -0.79
N VAL A 243 1.57 5.99 -0.37
CA VAL A 243 1.57 5.63 1.06
C VAL A 243 2.78 6.21 1.79
N ARG A 244 3.94 6.28 1.13
CA ARG A 244 5.15 6.93 1.68
C ARG A 244 4.91 8.41 1.97
N LEU A 245 4.36 9.16 1.00
CA LEU A 245 4.01 10.56 1.17
C LEU A 245 3.06 10.75 2.36
N PHE A 246 1.96 10.00 2.41
CA PHE A 246 1.00 10.12 3.53
C PHE A 246 1.60 9.78 4.90
N LEU A 247 2.61 8.89 5.00
CA LEU A 247 3.35 8.66 6.24
C LEU A 247 4.25 9.85 6.62
N GLU A 248 4.87 10.52 5.65
CA GLU A 248 5.69 11.72 5.88
C GLU A 248 4.83 12.92 6.31
N GLU A 249 3.67 13.11 5.68
CA GLU A 249 2.72 14.17 6.02
C GLU A 249 2.10 13.96 7.42
N SER A 250 1.70 12.72 7.76
CA SER A 250 1.04 12.44 9.04
C SER A 250 1.99 12.25 10.22
N LEU A 251 3.22 11.73 10.02
CA LEU A 251 4.16 11.42 11.12
C LEU A 251 5.33 12.40 11.27
N CYS A 252 5.66 13.18 10.23
CA CYS A 252 6.84 14.04 10.23
C CYS A 252 6.48 15.52 10.05
N SER A 253 5.58 15.83 9.11
CA SER A 253 5.23 17.23 8.79
C SER A 253 4.11 17.80 9.66
N GLY A 254 3.31 16.94 10.30
CA GLY A 254 2.14 17.38 11.10
C GLY A 254 1.02 18.00 10.26
N THR A 255 1.02 17.76 8.95
CA THR A 255 0.10 18.34 7.96
C THR A 255 -1.14 17.48 7.71
N LEU A 256 -1.03 16.16 7.92
CA LEU A 256 -2.15 15.20 7.84
C LEU A 256 -2.29 14.36 9.14
N PRO A 257 -2.32 14.96 10.34
CA PRO A 257 -2.36 14.21 11.61
C PRO A 257 -3.57 13.27 11.71
N ASN A 258 -4.74 13.70 11.23
CA ASN A 258 -5.96 12.90 11.30
C ASN A 258 -5.90 11.64 10.41
N MET A 259 -4.99 11.60 9.43
CA MET A 259 -4.77 10.44 8.57
C MET A 259 -3.89 9.35 9.22
N GLN A 260 -3.18 9.66 10.32
CA GLN A 260 -2.18 8.79 10.96
C GLN A 260 -2.67 7.36 11.21
N HIS A 261 -3.90 7.20 11.74
CA HIS A 261 -4.47 5.87 11.96
C HIS A 261 -4.77 5.14 10.64
N SER A 262 -5.39 5.83 9.67
CA SER A 262 -5.77 5.22 8.38
C SER A 262 -4.58 4.83 7.52
N VAL A 263 -3.49 5.62 7.50
CA VAL A 263 -2.30 5.27 6.72
C VAL A 263 -1.59 4.03 7.28
N LEU A 264 -1.52 3.90 8.60
CA LEU A 264 -0.88 2.77 9.27
C LEU A 264 -1.74 1.50 9.24
N GLU A 265 -3.02 1.61 9.59
CA GLU A 265 -3.88 0.43 9.75
C GLU A 265 -4.46 -0.08 8.41
N TYR A 266 -4.64 0.83 7.43
CA TYR A 266 -5.21 0.48 6.13
C TYR A 266 -4.20 0.66 4.99
N PHE A 267 -3.66 1.86 4.76
CA PHE A 267 -3.03 2.17 3.48
C PHE A 267 -1.74 1.35 3.25
N VAL A 268 -0.86 1.23 4.25
CA VAL A 268 0.31 0.33 4.20
C VAL A 268 -0.09 -1.12 3.92
N TYR A 269 -1.20 -1.58 4.48
CA TYR A 269 -1.68 -2.95 4.33
C TYR A 269 -2.34 -3.24 2.97
N THR A 270 -2.58 -2.22 2.15
CA THR A 270 -2.93 -2.43 0.73
C THR A 270 -1.74 -2.99 -0.06
N ILE A 271 -0.49 -2.71 0.33
CA ILE A 271 0.71 -3.16 -0.43
C ILE A 271 0.84 -4.67 -0.35
N ARG A 272 0.91 -5.36 -1.50
CA ARG A 272 0.93 -6.84 -1.51
C ARG A 272 2.28 -7.44 -1.07
N LEU A 273 3.41 -6.87 -1.49
CA LEU A 273 4.75 -7.39 -1.16
C LEU A 273 5.12 -7.14 0.32
N PRO A 274 5.42 -8.19 1.14
CA PRO A 274 5.78 -8.03 2.55
C PRO A 274 7.00 -7.13 2.78
N ALA A 275 8.07 -7.26 1.98
CA ALA A 275 9.27 -6.44 2.13
C ALA A 275 8.99 -4.92 2.01
N THR A 276 8.11 -4.51 1.08
CA THR A 276 7.70 -3.10 0.95
C THR A 276 6.88 -2.65 2.16
N ARG A 277 6.00 -3.51 2.71
CA ARG A 277 5.30 -3.21 3.99
C ARG A 277 6.31 -3.06 5.14
N ARG A 278 7.28 -3.96 5.28
CA ARG A 278 8.35 -3.84 6.29
C ARG A 278 9.10 -2.52 6.19
N ARG A 279 9.49 -2.07 4.98
CA ARG A 279 10.17 -0.77 4.78
C ARG A 279 9.30 0.42 5.22
N LEU A 280 8.02 0.44 4.85
CA LEU A 280 7.07 1.49 5.27
C LEU A 280 6.83 1.49 6.79
N LEU A 281 6.70 0.31 7.42
CA LEU A 281 6.49 0.17 8.86
C LEU A 281 7.75 0.47 9.69
N ARG A 282 8.95 0.13 9.20
CA ARG A 282 10.23 0.53 9.81
C ARG A 282 10.38 2.05 9.85
N PHE A 283 10.05 2.72 8.73
CA PHE A 283 10.00 4.19 8.69
C PHE A 283 8.96 4.74 9.68
N ALA A 284 7.73 4.23 9.63
CA ALA A 284 6.67 4.67 10.55
C ALA A 284 7.10 4.54 12.02
N ARG A 285 7.71 3.42 12.42
CA ARG A 285 8.23 3.19 13.78
C ARG A 285 9.26 4.22 14.22
N LYS A 286 10.14 4.70 13.32
CA LYS A 286 11.16 5.72 13.63
C LYS A 286 10.51 7.07 13.97
N HIS A 287 9.43 7.44 13.29
CA HIS A 287 8.82 8.77 13.38
C HIS A 287 7.55 8.83 14.27
N TYR A 288 6.85 7.72 14.48
CA TYR A 288 5.64 7.67 15.32
C TYR A 288 5.93 8.07 16.78
N ARG A 289 5.06 8.90 17.36
CA ARG A 289 5.13 9.32 18.78
C ARG A 289 3.79 9.11 19.49
N PRO A 290 3.79 8.66 20.76
CA PRO A 290 4.94 8.16 21.52
C PRO A 290 5.39 6.78 20.98
N ALA A 291 6.71 6.54 20.94
CA ALA A 291 7.28 5.38 20.25
C ALA A 291 6.85 4.01 20.82
N HIS A 292 6.53 3.96 22.12
CA HIS A 292 6.03 2.75 22.79
C HIS A 292 4.61 2.33 22.38
N ALA A 293 3.84 3.23 21.76
CA ALA A 293 2.47 2.98 21.32
C ALA A 293 2.36 2.49 19.86
N PHE A 294 3.49 2.17 19.22
CA PHE A 294 3.51 1.71 17.83
C PHE A 294 3.09 0.23 17.69
N LEU A 295 1.86 0.00 17.25
CA LEU A 295 1.22 -1.33 17.20
C LEU A 295 1.63 -2.22 16.00
N TRP A 296 2.27 -1.64 14.99
CA TRP A 296 2.51 -2.27 13.68
C TRP A 296 3.94 -2.80 13.51
N GLY A 297 4.66 -2.99 14.63
CA GLY A 297 6.00 -3.59 14.63
C GLY A 297 5.98 -5.11 14.35
N PRO A 298 7.17 -5.74 14.28
CA PRO A 298 7.24 -7.19 14.35
C PRO A 298 6.63 -7.70 15.66
N PRO A 299 5.93 -8.85 15.66
CA PRO A 299 5.34 -9.39 16.87
C PRO A 299 6.43 -9.69 17.91
N SER A 300 6.21 -9.28 19.16
CA SER A 300 7.15 -9.54 20.24
C SER A 300 7.35 -11.05 20.40
N LYS A 301 8.60 -11.51 20.39
CA LYS A 301 8.96 -12.91 20.68
C LYS A 301 8.55 -13.25 22.11
N LYS A 302 7.33 -13.77 22.31
CA LYS A 302 6.92 -14.41 23.56
C LYS A 302 7.94 -15.50 23.85
N GLY A 303 8.60 -15.41 25.00
CA GLY A 303 9.91 -16.03 25.20
C GLY A 303 9.88 -17.55 25.00
N ALA A 304 10.76 -18.05 24.12
CA ALA A 304 11.11 -19.47 24.02
C ALA A 304 11.99 -19.92 25.22
N CYS A 305 11.73 -19.37 26.40
CA CYS A 305 12.53 -19.47 27.62
C CYS A 305 11.64 -19.62 28.86
N SER A 306 10.52 -20.34 28.74
CA SER A 306 9.74 -20.84 29.87
C SER A 306 9.95 -22.37 30.01
N GLY A 307 11.21 -22.75 30.23
CA GLY A 307 11.67 -24.14 30.22
C GLY A 307 12.98 -24.27 31.00
N GLY A 308 12.90 -24.12 32.33
CA GLY A 308 14.05 -24.17 33.23
C GLY A 308 13.71 -23.60 34.61
N GLY A 309 13.29 -24.47 35.55
CA GLY A 309 12.84 -24.04 36.88
C GLY A 309 12.34 -25.19 37.76
N GLY A 310 13.27 -26.02 38.25
CA GLY A 310 12.99 -27.16 39.14
C GLY A 310 12.62 -28.47 38.42
N GLY A 311 12.95 -29.65 38.95
CA GLY A 311 13.78 -29.90 40.15
C GLY A 311 13.77 -31.36 40.61
N GLY A 312 14.89 -32.06 40.47
CA GLY A 312 15.10 -33.46 40.92
C GLY A 312 14.63 -34.54 39.91
N GLY A 313 15.31 -35.69 39.79
CA GLY A 313 16.60 -36.04 40.38
C GLY A 313 17.06 -37.48 40.09
N VAL A 314 18.38 -37.69 40.19
CA VAL A 314 19.17 -38.95 40.27
C VAL A 314 19.05 -40.02 39.17
N GLY A 315 20.20 -40.65 38.87
CA GLY A 315 20.35 -41.77 37.93
C GLY A 315 20.91 -41.34 36.55
N GLY A 316 22.08 -41.77 36.09
CA GLY A 316 23.08 -42.66 36.70
C GLY A 316 23.61 -43.70 35.70
N GLY A 317 24.50 -43.29 34.79
CA GLY A 317 25.09 -44.18 33.78
C GLY A 317 26.23 -43.50 33.03
N SER A 318 27.39 -44.14 32.96
CA SER A 318 28.61 -43.64 32.30
C SER A 318 29.03 -44.57 31.16
N SER A 319 30.05 -44.17 30.40
CA SER A 319 30.61 -44.78 29.17
C SER A 319 29.91 -44.36 27.87
N GLY A 320 30.63 -44.09 26.76
CA GLY A 320 32.08 -43.94 26.64
C GLY A 320 32.62 -44.05 25.19
N ILE A 321 33.78 -43.44 24.95
CA ILE A 321 34.73 -43.71 23.84
C ILE A 321 34.29 -43.39 22.39
N ARG A 322 34.64 -42.17 21.96
CA ARG A 322 35.52 -41.81 20.82
C ARG A 322 35.56 -42.70 19.55
N ALA A 323 35.40 -42.07 18.37
CA ALA A 323 35.68 -42.63 17.04
C ALA A 323 37.19 -42.83 16.75
N PRO A 324 37.55 -43.58 15.68
CA PRO A 324 38.07 -42.90 14.48
C PRO A 324 37.71 -43.55 13.11
N ALA A 325 38.15 -42.90 12.02
CA ALA A 325 38.24 -43.41 10.64
C ALA A 325 39.72 -43.84 10.33
N PRO A 326 40.16 -44.30 9.11
CA PRO A 326 39.50 -44.34 7.80
C PRO A 326 39.66 -45.69 7.02
N THR A 327 39.54 -45.67 5.68
CA THR A 327 39.64 -46.79 4.72
C THR A 327 41.10 -47.14 4.33
N PRO A 328 41.36 -48.26 3.61
CA PRO A 328 41.29 -48.28 2.13
C PRO A 328 40.68 -49.58 1.52
N GLU A 329 40.64 -49.66 0.17
CA GLU A 329 40.06 -50.77 -0.61
C GLU A 329 41.01 -51.97 -0.85
N HIS A 330 40.50 -53.09 -1.39
CA HIS A 330 40.76 -53.46 -2.81
C HIS A 330 40.06 -54.78 -3.27
N HIS A 331 39.42 -54.72 -4.45
CA HIS A 331 39.34 -55.80 -5.47
C HIS A 331 38.50 -57.09 -5.18
N ARG A 332 38.06 -57.91 -6.17
CA ARG A 332 38.28 -57.93 -7.65
C ARG A 332 37.17 -58.70 -8.40
N ARG A 333 36.88 -58.30 -9.66
CA ARG A 333 36.26 -59.08 -10.79
C ARG A 333 34.88 -59.74 -10.53
N GLY A 334 34.02 -60.02 -11.52
CA GLY A 334 34.02 -59.85 -12.98
C GLY A 334 32.72 -60.52 -13.52
N GLU A 335 32.27 -60.39 -14.77
CA GLU A 335 32.76 -59.69 -15.97
C GLU A 335 31.58 -59.54 -16.97
N GLU A 336 31.55 -58.45 -17.76
CA GLU A 336 31.00 -58.38 -19.14
C GLU A 336 29.48 -58.66 -19.39
N ASN A 337 28.82 -58.31 -20.51
CA ASN A 337 29.03 -57.38 -21.64
C ASN A 337 27.60 -56.96 -22.14
N THR A 338 27.30 -55.96 -23.00
CA THR A 338 28.07 -55.20 -24.00
C THR A 338 27.40 -53.84 -24.32
N ALA A 339 28.18 -52.87 -24.83
CA ALA A 339 27.92 -51.86 -25.88
C ALA A 339 26.48 -51.40 -26.30
N SER A 340 26.22 -50.14 -26.72
CA SER A 340 26.99 -48.87 -26.68
C SER A 340 26.19 -47.67 -27.24
N SER A 341 26.59 -46.43 -26.85
CA SER A 341 26.44 -45.13 -27.55
C SER A 341 25.05 -44.47 -27.68
N ARG A 342 24.87 -43.14 -27.79
CA ARG A 342 25.62 -41.84 -27.60
C ARG A 342 24.52 -40.73 -27.77
N ILE A 343 24.57 -39.46 -27.33
CA ILE A 343 25.40 -38.54 -26.50
C ILE A 343 24.40 -37.43 -26.04
N ASN A 344 24.33 -36.91 -24.81
CA ASN A 344 25.26 -36.12 -23.95
C ASN A 344 25.34 -34.60 -24.29
N VAL A 345 25.79 -33.78 -23.31
CA VAL A 345 25.94 -32.30 -23.30
C VAL A 345 24.65 -31.51 -23.01
N SER A 346 24.64 -30.37 -22.29
CA SER A 346 25.33 -29.91 -21.06
C SER A 346 24.70 -28.58 -20.63
N SER A 347 24.72 -28.23 -19.34
CA SER A 347 24.43 -26.87 -18.87
C SER A 347 25.69 -25.99 -18.93
N HIS A 348 25.62 -24.83 -19.59
CA HIS A 348 26.06 -23.51 -19.06
C HIS A 348 25.88 -22.40 -20.11
N ASP A 349 25.27 -21.26 -19.75
CA ASP A 349 25.97 -19.97 -19.52
C ASP A 349 25.03 -18.75 -19.46
N ALA A 350 25.56 -17.62 -18.98
CA ALA A 350 24.84 -16.35 -18.82
C ALA A 350 25.48 -15.23 -19.67
N ILE A 351 24.62 -14.43 -20.30
CA ILE A 351 24.98 -13.25 -21.13
C ILE A 351 24.00 -12.14 -20.70
N MET A 352 24.41 -11.14 -19.93
CA MET A 352 25.14 -9.92 -20.35
C MET A 352 24.41 -9.10 -21.43
N CYS A 353 23.94 -7.91 -21.05
CA CYS A 353 23.49 -6.87 -21.98
C CYS A 353 24.09 -5.52 -21.55
N GLN A 354 24.95 -4.97 -22.41
CA GLN A 354 25.37 -3.57 -22.35
C GLN A 354 25.23 -2.94 -23.74
N ASP A 355 24.70 -1.72 -23.73
CA ASP A 355 24.97 -0.58 -24.60
C ASP A 355 25.05 -0.75 -26.12
N LEU A 356 24.12 -0.08 -26.81
CA LEU A 356 24.39 0.58 -28.09
C LEU A 356 24.19 2.08 -27.92
N VAL A 357 25.24 2.85 -28.23
CA VAL A 357 25.27 4.32 -28.13
C VAL A 357 25.29 4.94 -29.52
N GLY A 358 24.57 6.04 -29.73
CA GLY A 358 24.80 6.97 -30.84
C GLY A 358 23.53 7.38 -31.61
N GLY A 359 23.00 8.57 -31.32
CA GLY A 359 21.86 9.13 -32.06
C GLY A 359 21.12 10.24 -31.31
N GLY A 360 21.75 11.40 -31.10
CA GLY A 360 21.09 12.56 -30.49
C GLY A 360 20.39 13.47 -31.51
N ILE A 361 19.46 14.31 -31.05
CA ILE A 361 19.04 15.65 -31.57
C ILE A 361 17.70 16.05 -30.91
N LYS A 362 17.69 17.17 -30.14
CA LYS A 362 16.53 17.97 -29.66
C LYS A 362 15.44 17.23 -28.82
N GLY A 363 14.62 17.89 -28.00
CA GLY A 363 14.61 19.28 -27.55
C GLY A 363 13.21 19.93 -27.55
N PHE A 364 12.55 20.00 -26.38
CA PHE A 364 11.27 20.69 -26.08
C PHE A 364 10.01 20.19 -26.83
N PRO A 365 8.78 20.64 -26.45
CA PRO A 365 8.34 21.33 -25.22
C PRO A 365 7.54 20.36 -24.29
N ASP A 366 7.36 20.61 -22.99
CA ASP A 366 6.50 21.61 -22.33
C ASP A 366 5.02 21.62 -22.80
N LEU A 367 4.08 21.67 -21.86
CA LEU A 367 2.64 21.48 -22.06
C LEU A 367 1.83 22.65 -21.49
N GLY A 368 2.14 23.86 -21.95
CA GLY A 368 1.46 25.10 -21.61
C GLY A 368 0.59 25.65 -22.76
N SER A 369 -0.57 26.21 -22.40
CA SER A 369 -1.36 27.22 -23.13
C SER A 369 -1.60 27.03 -24.64
N TYR A 370 -2.84 26.68 -24.99
CA TYR A 370 -3.47 27.04 -26.27
C TYR A 370 -4.69 27.93 -26.01
N GLU A 371 -4.49 29.26 -26.05
CA GLU A 371 -5.57 30.26 -26.04
C GLU A 371 -5.17 31.43 -26.96
N ALA A 372 -5.51 31.28 -28.24
CA ALA A 372 -5.49 32.31 -29.27
C ALA A 372 -6.27 31.77 -30.49
N GLY A 373 -7.09 32.53 -31.18
CA GLY A 373 -7.54 33.90 -30.93
C GLY A 373 -8.20 34.45 -32.19
N LEU A 374 -9.46 34.86 -32.13
CA LEU A 374 -10.23 35.34 -33.28
C LEU A 374 -10.80 36.73 -33.03
N SER A 375 -10.19 37.74 -33.66
CA SER A 375 -10.75 39.09 -33.72
C SER A 375 -11.95 39.12 -34.67
N GLY A 376 -13.14 39.40 -34.13
CA GLY A 376 -14.32 39.71 -34.94
C GLY A 376 -14.35 41.21 -35.30
N GLN A 377 -14.23 41.54 -36.59
CA GLN A 377 -14.32 42.93 -37.06
C GLN A 377 -15.61 43.20 -37.84
N LEU A 378 -16.52 43.91 -37.17
CA LEU A 378 -17.48 44.89 -37.68
C LEU A 378 -18.09 44.68 -39.09
N MET A 379 -19.41 44.42 -39.14
CA MET A 379 -20.27 45.01 -40.18
C MET A 379 -21.55 45.61 -39.57
N LEU A 380 -21.94 46.77 -40.11
CA LEU A 380 -23.14 47.51 -39.75
C LEU A 380 -24.28 47.17 -40.72
N ILE A 381 -25.47 46.83 -40.20
CA ILE A 381 -26.74 46.99 -40.93
C ILE A 381 -27.73 47.69 -39.99
N SER A 382 -28.42 48.71 -40.52
CA SER A 382 -29.33 49.56 -39.75
C SER A 382 -30.76 49.02 -39.72
N GLY A 383 -31.46 49.19 -38.60
CA GLY A 383 -32.89 48.92 -38.47
C GLY A 383 -33.58 49.90 -37.51
N ARG A 384 -34.42 50.80 -38.04
CA ARG A 384 -35.37 51.61 -37.25
C ARG A 384 -36.51 50.69 -36.78
N ARG A 385 -36.89 50.64 -35.49
CA ARG A 385 -37.53 51.68 -34.64
C ARG A 385 -39.02 51.86 -34.95
N GLU A 386 -39.87 51.23 -34.13
CA GLU A 386 -41.24 51.59 -33.70
C GLU A 386 -41.87 50.36 -33.00
N ARG A 387 -42.90 50.44 -32.15
CA ARG A 387 -43.36 51.41 -31.12
C ARG A 387 -44.50 50.73 -30.32
N SER A 388 -44.93 51.34 -29.21
CA SER A 388 -46.22 51.07 -28.51
C SER A 388 -46.47 49.66 -27.94
N GLU A 389 -47.37 49.43 -26.97
CA GLU A 389 -47.71 50.19 -25.73
C GLU A 389 -48.68 49.35 -24.88
N PHE A 390 -48.65 49.51 -23.54
CA PHE A 390 -49.59 48.92 -22.56
C PHE A 390 -49.66 47.37 -22.50
N SER A 391 -50.10 46.75 -21.39
CA SER A 391 -50.63 47.29 -20.12
C SER A 391 -50.03 46.59 -18.89
#